data_AF-A0A5E4ITL0-F1
#
_entry.id   AF-A0A5E4ITL0-F1
#
_cell.length_a   1.000
_cell.length_b   1.000
_cell.length_c   1.000
_cell.angle_alpha   90.00
_cell.angle_beta   90.00
_cell.angle_gamma   90.00
#
_symmetry.space_group_name_H-M   'P 1'
#
loop_
_entity.id
_entity.type
_entity.pdbx_description
1 polymer ?
#
loop_
_entity_poly.entity_id
_entity_poly.type
_entity_poly.pdbx_seq_one_letter_code
_entity_poly.pdbx_strand_id
1 'polypeptide(L)'
;MIQLPPSYLKTMSKAIGVFLEMQDVKLLEGDVWGHRRDLDEYFTVPDEALRAIKIMNEEGLAPEEMAKEVQKTVNLGTDPVKYIASP
;
A
#
# COMPACT_ATOMS: atom_id res chain seq x y z
N MET A 1 -2.39 -0.64 6.98
CA MET A 1 -2.94 0.11 5.83
C MET A 1 -4.01 -0.72 5.14
N ILE A 2 -5.05 -0.09 4.62
CA ILE A 2 -6.06 -0.73 3.77
C ILE A 2 -6.07 -0.02 2.42
N GLN A 3 -6.02 -0.78 1.33
CA GLN A 3 -6.16 -0.25 -0.02
C GLN A 3 -7.61 -0.35 -0.48
N LEU A 4 -8.13 0.71 -1.10
CA LEU A 4 -9.48 0.76 -1.63
C LEU A 4 -9.47 1.20 -3.10
N PRO A 5 -10.37 0.66 -3.92
CA PRO A 5 -10.60 1.19 -5.26
C PRO A 5 -11.00 2.67 -5.19
N PRO A 6 -10.66 3.47 -6.22
CA PRO A 6 -10.95 4.91 -6.24
C PRO A 6 -12.43 5.22 -6.04
N SER A 7 -13.34 4.36 -6.52
CA SER A 7 -14.78 4.50 -6.36
C SER A 7 -15.25 4.35 -4.91
N TYR A 8 -14.62 3.45 -4.14
CA TYR A 8 -14.94 3.24 -2.73
C TYR A 8 -14.39 4.37 -1.87
N LEU A 9 -13.17 4.84 -2.15
CA LEU A 9 -12.57 5.98 -1.45
C LEU A 9 -13.44 7.25 -1.61
N LYS A 10 -13.99 7.48 -2.81
CA LYS A 10 -14.86 8.63 -3.13
C LYS A 10 -16.22 8.60 -2.44
N THR A 11 -16.77 7.41 -2.20
CA THR A 11 -18.12 7.22 -1.64
C THR A 11 -18.12 6.94 -0.14
N MET A 12 -16.94 6.76 0.47
CA MET A 12 -16.80 6.50 1.89
C MET A 12 -17.19 7.69 2.76
N SER A 13 -17.88 7.38 3.87
CA SER A 13 -18.25 8.38 4.87
C SER A 13 -17.01 9.05 5.48
N LYS A 14 -17.01 10.39 5.53
CA LYS A 14 -15.95 11.16 6.20
C LYS A 14 -15.78 10.77 7.67
N ALA A 15 -16.88 10.47 8.36
CA ALA A 15 -16.84 10.05 9.77
C ALA A 15 -16.11 8.70 9.94
N ILE A 16 -16.30 7.77 9.01
CA ILE A 16 -15.59 6.48 9.00
C ILE A 16 -14.11 6.69 8.72
N GLY A 17 -13.77 7.58 7.77
CA GLY A 17 -12.38 7.92 7.49
C GLY A 17 -11.63 8.44 8.73
N VAL A 18 -12.24 9.40 9.45
CA VAL A 18 -11.66 9.93 10.70
C VAL A 18 -11.56 8.85 11.78
N PHE A 19 -12.59 8.02 11.93
CA PHE A 19 -12.56 6.92 12.90
C PHE A 19 -11.40 5.96 12.63
N LEU A 20 -11.17 5.58 11.37
CA LEU A 20 -10.07 4.68 10.99
C LEU A 20 -8.70 5.33 11.22
N GLU A 21 -8.55 6.61 10.90
CA GLU A 21 -7.33 7.36 11.17
C GLU A 21 -7.02 7.40 12.68
N MET A 22 -8.03 7.57 13.54
CA MET A 22 -7.87 7.50 15.00
C MET A 22 -7.42 6.12 15.51
N GLN A 23 -7.64 5.05 14.73
CA GLN A 23 -7.17 3.69 15.03
C GLN A 23 -5.82 3.38 14.37
N ASP A 24 -5.12 4.39 13.84
CA ASP A 24 -3.87 4.26 13.09
C ASP A 24 -4.02 3.41 11.81
N VAL A 25 -5.24 3.39 11.25
CA VAL A 25 -5.56 2.69 10.01
C VAL A 25 -5.56 3.68 8.85
N LYS A 26 -4.46 3.72 8.10
CA LYS A 26 -4.35 4.52 6.89
C LYS A 26 -5.06 3.87 5.71
N LEU A 27 -5.90 4.65 5.04
CA LEU A 27 -6.56 4.30 3.79
C LEU A 27 -5.75 4.83 2.61
N LEU A 28 -5.45 3.95 1.66
CA LEU A 28 -4.71 4.28 0.45
C LEU A 28 -5.58 4.01 -0.77
N GLU A 29 -5.49 4.88 -1.77
CA GLU A 29 -6.01 4.56 -3.09
C GLU A 29 -5.14 3.44 -3.67
N GLY A 30 -5.76 2.32 -4.01
CA GLY A 30 -5.03 1.17 -4.49
C GLY A 30 -5.91 0.32 -5.38
N ASP A 31 -5.35 -0.06 -6.52
CA ASP A 31 -5.94 -1.11 -7.33
C ASP A 31 -5.56 -2.43 -6.65
N VAL A 32 -6.45 -2.91 -5.77
CA VAL A 32 -6.38 -4.23 -5.11
C VAL A 32 -6.65 -5.30 -6.17
N TRP A 33 -5.73 -5.33 -7.13
CA TRP A 33 -5.54 -6.24 -8.24
C TRP A 33 -6.71 -7.19 -8.48
N GLY A 34 -7.83 -6.64 -8.99
CA GLY A 34 -8.99 -7.43 -9.43
C GLY A 34 -9.36 -8.62 -8.56
N HIS A 35 -9.20 -8.55 -7.23
CA HIS A 35 -9.47 -9.69 -6.36
C HIS A 35 -10.98 -9.87 -6.28
N ARG A 36 -11.45 -10.74 -7.18
CA ARG A 36 -12.56 -11.65 -6.94
C ARG A 36 -12.62 -11.95 -5.44
N ARG A 37 -13.70 -11.47 -4.78
CA ARG A 37 -13.97 -11.64 -3.33
C ARG A 37 -13.83 -13.08 -2.85
N ASP A 38 -13.76 -14.04 -3.78
CA ASP A 38 -13.71 -15.47 -3.56
C ASP A 38 -12.32 -16.11 -3.66
N LEU A 39 -11.24 -15.37 -4.01
CA LEU A 39 -9.90 -15.98 -4.18
C LEU A 39 -8.85 -15.61 -3.12
N ASP A 40 -8.76 -14.36 -2.66
CA ASP A 40 -7.88 -13.95 -1.56
C ASP A 40 -8.30 -12.56 -1.05
N GLU A 41 -8.66 -12.44 0.22
CA GLU A 41 -9.14 -11.17 0.79
C GLU A 41 -8.00 -10.28 1.27
N TYR A 42 -6.80 -10.85 1.44
CA TYR A 42 -5.62 -10.18 1.99
C TYR A 42 -4.37 -10.55 1.21
N PHE A 43 -3.61 -9.52 0.82
CA PHE A 43 -2.28 -9.71 0.26
C PHE A 43 -1.23 -9.57 1.37
N THR A 44 -0.51 -10.66 1.64
CA THR A 44 0.63 -10.62 2.57
C THR A 44 1.86 -10.13 1.83
N VAL A 45 2.41 -8.99 2.22
CA VAL A 45 3.67 -8.49 1.67
C VAL A 45 4.82 -9.36 2.21
N PRO A 46 5.65 -9.97 1.35
CA PRO A 46 6.80 -10.76 1.80
C PRO A 46 7.79 -9.91 2.61
N ASP A 47 8.36 -10.49 3.67
CA ASP A 47 9.36 -9.82 4.51
C ASP A 47 10.59 -9.35 3.71
N GLU A 48 10.94 -10.08 2.66
CA GLU A 48 12.03 -9.75 1.74
C GLU A 48 11.78 -8.43 1.03
N ALA A 49 10.54 -8.19 0.59
CA ALA A 49 10.15 -6.92 -0.03
C ALA A 49 10.14 -5.78 1.00
N LEU A 50 9.70 -6.03 2.24
CA LEU A 50 9.77 -5.04 3.32
C LEU A 50 11.21 -4.63 3.61
N ARG A 51 12.14 -5.59 3.67
CA ARG A 51 13.58 -5.31 3.88
C ARG A 51 14.17 -4.56 2.68
N ALA A 52 13.85 -4.98 1.47
CA ALA A 52 14.32 -4.32 0.25
C ALA A 52 13.88 -2.84 0.21
N ILE A 53 12.62 -2.54 0.53
CA ILE A 53 12.11 -1.16 0.61
C ILE A 53 12.89 -0.36 1.66
N LYS A 54 13.16 -0.93 2.84
CA LYS A 54 13.89 -0.24 3.91
C LYS A 54 15.34 0.08 3.51
N ILE A 55 16.04 -0.88 2.91
CA ILE A 55 17.42 -0.68 2.42
C ILE A 55 17.46 0.41 1.36
N MET A 56 16.58 0.35 0.36
CA MET A 56 16.54 1.37 -0.70
C MET A 56 16.20 2.77 -0.16
N ASN A 57 15.39 2.84 0.90
CA ASN A 57 15.06 4.11 1.56
C ASN A 57 16.25 4.68 2.33
N GLU A 58 17.05 3.83 2.99
CA GLU A 58 18.30 4.21 3.64
C GLU A 58 19.37 4.66 2.63
N GLU A 59 19.40 4.05 1.45
CA GLU A 59 20.26 4.44 0.33
C GLU A 59 19.83 5.77 -0.33
N GLY A 60 18.66 6.30 0.06
CA GLY A 60 18.14 7.58 -0.43
C GLY A 60 17.54 7.52 -1.83
N LEU A 61 17.12 6.33 -2.30
CA LEU A 61 16.44 6.21 -3.59
C LEU A 61 15.12 6.97 -3.59
N ALA A 62 14.79 7.56 -4.74
CA ALA A 62 13.51 8.21 -4.91
C ALA A 62 12.37 7.17 -4.77
N PRO A 63 11.25 7.50 -4.08
CA PRO A 63 10.16 6.55 -3.87
C PRO A 63 9.56 5.96 -5.14
N GLU A 64 9.63 6.69 -6.27
CA GLU A 64 9.17 6.21 -7.57
C GLU A 64 10.10 5.15 -8.18
N GLU A 65 11.41 5.27 -7.95
CA GLU A 65 12.40 4.31 -8.42
C GLU A 65 12.36 3.05 -7.55
N MET A 66 12.24 3.22 -6.23
CA MET A 66 11.99 2.10 -5.31
C MET A 66 10.74 1.31 -5.71
N ALA A 67 9.64 2.01 -6.02
CA ALA A 67 8.41 1.36 -6.43
C ALA A 67 8.57 0.54 -7.72
N LYS A 68 9.33 1.05 -8.71
CA LYS A 68 9.63 0.31 -9.94
C LYS A 68 10.46 -0.95 -9.68
N GLU A 69 11.40 -0.89 -8.75
CA GLU A 69 12.24 -2.04 -8.42
C GLU A 69 11.46 -3.09 -7.65
N VAL A 70 10.68 -2.68 -6.65
CA VAL A 70 9.83 -3.57 -5.86
C VAL A 70 8.76 -4.23 -6.73
N GLN A 71 8.17 -3.50 -7.69
CA GLN A 71 7.19 -4.04 -8.64
C GLN A 71 7.69 -5.22 -9.47
N LYS A 72 9.00 -5.33 -9.72
CA LYS A 72 9.59 -6.46 -10.46
C LYS A 72 9.57 -7.75 -9.64
N THR A 73 9.63 -7.63 -8.31
CA THR A 73 9.74 -8.76 -7.39
C THR A 73 8.39 -9.10 -6.75
N VAL A 74 7.60 -8.07 -6.43
CA VAL A 74 6.32 -8.16 -5.76
C VAL A 74 5.37 -7.20 -6.43
N ASN A 75 4.16 -7.65 -6.76
CA ASN A 75 3.15 -6.82 -7.40
C ASN A 75 2.55 -5.80 -6.42
N LEU A 76 3.33 -4.78 -6.07
CA LEU A 76 3.00 -3.76 -5.09
C LEU A 76 3.00 -2.38 -5.76
N GLY A 77 1.89 -1.65 -5.64
CA GLY A 77 1.77 -0.31 -6.19
C GLY A 77 2.71 0.71 -5.53
N THR A 78 2.82 1.88 -6.14
CA THR A 78 3.69 2.98 -5.67
C THR A 78 3.30 3.52 -4.29
N ASP A 79 2.01 3.64 -4.01
CA ASP A 79 1.53 4.22 -2.74
C ASP A 79 1.80 3.33 -1.52
N PRO A 80 1.58 2.00 -1.58
CA PRO A 80 2.04 1.09 -0.54
C PRO A 80 3.56 1.14 -0.30
N VAL A 81 4.37 1.25 -1.36
CA VAL A 81 5.83 1.37 -1.23
C VAL A 81 6.21 2.66 -0.51
N LYS A 82 5.61 3.79 -0.89
CA LYS A 82 5.77 5.08 -0.19
C LYS A 82 5.35 5.00 1.27
N TYR A 83 4.26 4.29 1.56
CA TYR A 83 3.79 4.09 2.93
C TYR A 83 4.79 3.28 3.77
N ILE A 84 5.36 2.20 3.22
CA ILE A 84 6.33 1.35 3.92
C ILE A 84 7.68 2.07 4.10
N ALA A 85 8.07 2.93 3.15
CA ALA A 85 9.28 3.73 3.21
C ALA A 85 9.16 4.94 4.17
N SER A 86 7.94 5.37 4.50
CA SER A 86 7.73 6.42 5.51
C SER A 86 8.01 5.87 6.91
N PRO A 87 8.73 6.61 7.77
CA PRO A 87 8.87 6.29 9.18
C PRO A 87 7.54 6.42 9.93
#